data_AF-A0A210QF41-F1
#
_entry.id   AF-A0A210QF41-F1
#
_cell.length_a   1.000
_cell.length_b   1.000
_cell.length_c   1.000
_cell.angle_alpha   90.00
_cell.angle_beta   90.00
_cell.angle_gamma   90.00
#
_symmetry.space_group_name_H-M   'P 1'
#
loop_
_entity.id
_entity.type
_entity.pdbx_description
1 polymer ?
#
loop_
_entity_poly.entity_id
_entity_poly.type
_entity_poly.pdbx_seq_one_letter_code
_entity_poly.pdbx_strand_id
1 'polypeptide(L)'
;MCKALASQNISKGLASQNICKALASQNICKGLASQNICKGLASQNISKGLASQNICKGLASQNICKGLASQNICKGLASQNICKGLASQNICKGLASQNICKGLASQNICKGLASQNICKGLASQNICKGLASQNICKGLASQNICKGLASQNISKGLAS
;
A
#
# COMPACT_ATOMS: atom_id res chain seq x y z
N MET A 1 -14.49 16.37 -5.57
CA MET A 1 -14.84 15.11 -6.26
C MET A 1 -14.63 15.33 -7.75
N CYS A 2 -13.93 14.44 -8.46
CA CYS A 2 -13.68 14.58 -9.91
C CYS A 2 -14.20 13.35 -10.68
N LYS A 3 -14.82 13.60 -11.84
CA LYS A 3 -15.25 12.59 -12.81
C LYS A 3 -14.83 13.05 -14.21
N ALA A 4 -13.90 12.33 -14.84
CA ALA A 4 -13.30 12.73 -16.11
C ALA A 4 -12.72 11.53 -16.88
N LEU A 5 -12.31 11.71 -18.14
CA LEU A 5 -11.46 10.72 -18.82
C LEU A 5 -10.08 10.67 -18.14
N ALA A 6 -9.46 11.82 -17.93
CA ALA A 6 -8.21 11.98 -17.21
C ALA A 6 -8.37 13.05 -16.12
N SER A 7 -7.71 12.86 -14.99
CA SER A 7 -7.80 13.79 -13.86
C SER A 7 -6.46 13.98 -13.18
N GLN A 8 -6.13 15.23 -12.87
CA GLN A 8 -5.00 15.58 -12.01
C GLN A 8 -5.51 16.50 -10.91
N ASN A 9 -5.36 16.10 -9.64
CA ASN A 9 -5.78 16.93 -8.52
C ASN A 9 -4.70 17.02 -7.45
N ILE A 10 -4.55 18.21 -6.90
CA ILE A 10 -3.70 18.48 -5.75
C ILE A 10 -4.58 19.12 -4.68
N SER A 11 -4.74 18.45 -3.55
CA SER A 11 -5.47 18.96 -2.40
C SER A 11 -4.51 19.16 -1.23
N LYS A 12 -4.54 20.34 -0.62
CA LYS A 12 -3.72 20.73 0.53
C LYS A 12 -4.60 21.40 1.58
N GLY A 13 -4.43 21.07 2.85
CA GLY A 13 -5.18 21.70 3.93
C GLY A 13 -4.97 20.99 5.26
N LEU A 14 -5.59 21.46 6.33
CA LEU A 14 -5.52 20.79 7.64
C LEU A 14 -6.11 19.37 7.56
N ALA A 15 -7.28 19.26 6.94
CA ALA A 15 -7.87 18.02 6.47
C ALA A 15 -7.98 18.09 4.94
N SER A 16 -7.51 17.06 4.24
CA SER A 16 -7.53 16.99 2.80
C SER A 16 -8.19 15.70 2.34
N GLN A 17 -9.25 15.81 1.55
CA GLN A 17 -9.94 14.67 0.97
C GLN A 17 -10.05 14.81 -0.54
N ASN A 18 -9.74 13.74 -1.25
CA ASN A 18 -9.97 13.67 -2.68
C ASN A 18 -10.65 12.35 -3.06
N ILE A 19 -11.64 12.47 -3.94
CA ILE A 19 -12.37 11.34 -4.51
C ILE A 19 -12.40 11.55 -6.02
N CYS A 20 -11.76 10.63 -6.75
CA CYS A 20 -11.61 10.71 -8.19
C CYS A 20 -12.07 9.42 -8.88
N LYS A 21 -12.89 9.56 -9.91
CA LYS A 21 -13.29 8.48 -10.82
C LYS A 21 -12.93 8.87 -12.25
N ALA A 22 -11.84 8.30 -12.78
CA ALA A 22 -11.35 8.61 -14.12
C ALA A 22 -10.70 7.38 -14.76
N LEU A 23 -10.53 7.35 -16.10
CA LEU A 23 -9.76 6.27 -16.74
C LEU A 23 -8.30 6.35 -16.28
N ALA A 24 -7.75 7.55 -16.25
CA ALA A 24 -6.43 7.85 -15.71
C ALA A 24 -6.53 8.94 -14.62
N SER A 25 -5.90 8.73 -13.47
CA SER A 25 -5.88 9.75 -12.41
C SER A 25 -4.51 9.91 -11.76
N GLN A 26 -4.10 11.15 -11.51
CA GLN A 26 -2.96 11.47 -10.66
C GLN A 26 -3.42 12.38 -9.51
N ASN A 27 -3.32 11.92 -8.27
CA ASN A 27 -3.86 12.66 -7.13
C ASN A 27 -2.84 12.79 -6.00
N ILE A 28 -2.71 14.01 -5.48
CA ILE A 28 -1.84 14.32 -4.34
C ILE A 28 -2.69 14.96 -3.25
N CYS A 29 -2.74 14.33 -2.08
CA CYS A 29 -3.45 14.83 -0.90
C CYS A 29 -2.45 15.07 0.25
N LYS A 30 -2.36 16.31 0.73
CA LYS A 30 -1.47 16.70 1.84
C LYS A 30 -2.25 17.40 2.95
N GLY A 31 -2.06 16.96 4.19
CA GLY A 31 -2.66 17.61 5.36
C GLY A 31 -2.29 16.94 6.67
N LEU A 32 -2.80 17.41 7.82
CA LEU A 32 -2.68 16.64 9.06
C LEU A 32 -3.44 15.32 8.93
N ALA A 33 -4.66 15.40 8.39
CA ALA A 33 -5.44 14.25 7.93
C ALA A 33 -5.52 14.29 6.40
N SER A 34 -5.14 13.19 5.75
CA SER A 34 -5.17 13.07 4.29
C SER A 34 -5.89 11.79 3.88
N GLN A 35 -6.91 11.92 3.04
CA GLN A 35 -7.67 10.80 2.49
C GLN A 35 -7.76 10.92 0.96
N ASN A 36 -7.42 9.85 0.26
CA ASN A 36 -7.53 9.80 -1.18
C ASN A 36 -8.23 8.51 -1.62
N ILE A 37 -9.26 8.64 -2.45
CA ILE A 37 -10.00 7.52 -3.01
C ILE A 37 -10.02 7.65 -4.53
N CYS A 38 -9.46 6.66 -5.22
CA CYS A 38 -9.35 6.67 -6.66
C CYS A 38 -9.88 5.38 -7.28
N LYS A 39 -10.68 5.54 -8.35
CA LYS A 39 -11.19 4.43 -9.15
C LYS A 39 -10.96 4.70 -10.63
N GLY A 40 -10.26 3.79 -11.31
CA GLY A 40 -9.91 3.98 -12.73
C GLY A 40 -9.26 2.78 -13.40
N LEU A 41 -8.78 2.95 -14.64
CA LEU A 41 -7.91 1.95 -15.27
C LEU A 41 -6.48 2.10 -14.74
N ALA A 42 -5.97 3.33 -14.72
CA ALA A 42 -4.65 3.67 -14.21
C ALA A 42 -4.78 4.76 -13.15
N SER A 43 -4.07 4.59 -12.02
CA SER A 43 -4.04 5.63 -11.00
C SER A 43 -2.69 5.72 -10.29
N GLN A 44 -2.24 6.94 -10.07
CA GLN A 44 -1.06 7.27 -9.29
C GLN A 44 -1.45 8.20 -8.16
N ASN A 45 -1.25 7.78 -6.91
CA ASN A 45 -1.76 8.52 -5.76
C ASN A 45 -0.70 8.70 -4.68
N ILE A 46 -0.64 9.91 -4.14
CA ILE A 46 0.22 10.25 -3.01
C ILE A 46 -0.65 10.86 -1.92
N SER A 47 -0.70 10.20 -0.77
CA SER A 47 -1.30 10.76 0.45
C SER A 47 -0.19 10.98 1.49
N LYS A 48 -0.11 12.20 2.03
CA LYS A 48 0.84 12.57 3.08
C LYS A 48 0.13 13.29 4.22
N GLY A 49 0.35 12.85 5.47
CA GLY A 49 -0.13 13.56 6.65
C GLY A 49 0.35 12.98 7.98
N LEU A 50 -0.20 13.42 9.11
CA LEU A 50 -0.03 12.68 10.37
C LEU A 50 -0.84 11.39 10.30
N ALA A 51 -2.11 11.50 9.88
CA ALA A 51 -2.96 10.39 9.51
C ALA A 51 -3.17 10.42 7.99
N SER A 52 -2.80 9.34 7.32
CA SER A 52 -2.91 9.23 5.87
C SER A 52 -3.61 7.94 5.49
N GLN A 53 -4.64 8.05 4.66
CA GLN A 53 -5.38 6.94 4.09
C GLN A 53 -5.43 7.06 2.57
N ASN A 54 -5.21 5.95 1.89
CA ASN A 54 -5.30 5.88 0.44
C ASN A 54 -6.02 4.59 0.02
N ILE A 55 -7.04 4.73 -0.80
CA ILE A 55 -7.81 3.62 -1.36
C ILE A 55 -7.79 3.75 -2.88
N CYS A 56 -7.29 2.72 -3.53
CA CYS A 56 -7.13 2.70 -4.97
C CYS A 56 -7.73 1.40 -5.56
N LYS A 57 -8.56 1.57 -6.60
CA LYS A 57 -9.13 0.45 -7.36
C LYS A 57 -8.94 0.67 -8.86
N GLY A 58 -8.22 -0.22 -9.53
CA GLY A 58 -8.07 -0.13 -10.98
C GLY A 58 -7.34 -1.29 -11.64
N LEU A 59 -6.99 -1.20 -12.92
CA LEU A 59 -6.15 -2.22 -13.55
C LEU A 59 -4.70 -2.06 -13.11
N ALA A 60 -4.18 -0.84 -13.18
CA ALA A 60 -2.82 -0.47 -12.79
C ALA A 60 -2.85 0.61 -11.71
N SER A 61 -2.06 0.42 -10.66
CA SER A 61 -2.08 1.30 -9.49
C SER A 61 -0.68 1.49 -8.91
N GLN A 62 -0.33 2.74 -8.66
CA GLN A 62 0.88 3.11 -7.93
C GLN A 62 0.50 4.04 -6.79
N ASN A 63 0.71 3.61 -5.55
CA ASN A 63 0.28 4.37 -4.39
C ASN A 63 1.41 4.58 -3.39
N ILE A 64 1.50 5.80 -2.88
CA ILE A 64 2.39 6.18 -1.78
C ILE A 64 1.53 6.75 -0.67
N CYS A 65 1.59 6.14 0.50
CA CYS A 65 0.95 6.63 1.72
C CYS A 65 2.02 6.89 2.78
N LYS A 66 2.09 8.12 3.30
CA LYS A 66 3.10 8.55 4.28
C LYS A 66 2.48 9.31 5.44
N GLY A 67 2.87 8.94 6.66
CA GLY A 67 2.41 9.62 7.88
C GLY A 67 2.63 8.83 9.14
N LEU A 68 2.46 9.44 10.32
CA LEU A 68 2.60 8.72 11.60
C LEU A 68 1.73 7.46 11.63
N ALA A 69 0.47 7.59 11.24
CA ALA A 69 -0.44 6.50 10.96
C ALA A 69 -0.74 6.48 9.45
N SER A 70 -0.35 5.40 8.78
CA SER A 70 -0.55 5.23 7.34
C SER A 70 -1.31 3.96 7.03
N GLN A 71 -2.36 4.09 6.23
CA GLN A 71 -3.14 2.97 5.72
C GLN A 71 -3.29 3.07 4.21
N ASN A 72 -2.96 1.99 3.51
CA ASN A 72 -3.12 1.92 2.07
C ASN A 72 -3.85 0.64 1.67
N ILE A 73 -4.89 0.78 0.87
CA ILE A 73 -5.66 -0.32 0.31
C ILE A 73 -5.64 -0.21 -1.20
N CYS A 74 -5.17 -1.26 -1.84
CA CYS A 74 -5.01 -1.30 -3.28
C CYS A 74 -5.62 -2.57 -3.86
N LYS A 75 -6.49 -2.41 -4.87
CA LYS A 75 -7.09 -3.53 -5.60
C LYS A 75 -6.94 -3.34 -7.10
N GLY A 76 -6.26 -4.27 -7.78
CA GLY A 76 -6.12 -4.20 -9.23
C GLY A 76 -5.44 -5.37 -9.89
N LEU A 77 -5.20 -5.33 -11.21
CA LEU A 77 -4.41 -6.38 -11.86
C LEU A 77 -2.93 -6.24 -11.49
N ALA A 78 -2.39 -5.02 -11.60
CA ALA A 78 -1.02 -4.67 -11.27
C ALA A 78 -1.00 -3.56 -10.23
N SER A 79 -0.24 -3.77 -9.17
CA SER A 79 -0.18 -2.83 -8.05
C SER A 79 1.23 -2.67 -7.50
N GLN A 80 1.62 -1.43 -7.29
CA GLN A 80 2.86 -1.06 -6.59
C GLN A 80 2.50 -0.12 -5.45
N ASN A 81 2.82 -0.51 -4.22
CA ASN A 81 2.44 0.26 -3.05
C ASN A 81 3.60 0.48 -2.10
N ILE A 82 3.67 1.71 -1.58
CA ILE A 82 4.60 2.09 -0.52
C ILE A 82 3.79 2.72 0.61
N CYS A 83 3.80 2.07 1.77
CA CYS A 83 3.22 2.60 3.00
C CYS A 83 4.34 2.87 4.02
N LYS A 84 4.45 4.09 4.54
CA LYS A 84 5.49 4.48 5.51
C LYS A 84 4.92 5.29 6.67
N GLY A 85 5.32 4.95 7.88
CA GLY A 85 4.83 5.61 9.09
C GLY A 85 5.39 5.05 10.38
N LEU A 86 4.98 5.56 11.54
CA LEU A 86 5.25 4.86 12.81
C LEU A 86 4.42 3.59 12.88
N ALA A 87 3.13 3.71 12.57
CA ALA A 87 2.20 2.61 12.35
C ALA A 87 1.82 2.57 10.87
N SER A 88 2.17 1.49 10.18
CA SER A 88 1.88 1.31 8.76
C SER A 88 1.11 0.04 8.50
N GLN A 89 0.01 0.18 7.76
CA GLN A 89 -0.79 -0.95 7.28
C GLN A 89 -0.94 -0.84 5.77
N ASN A 90 -0.71 -1.95 5.08
CA ASN A 90 -0.91 -2.03 3.65
C ASN A 90 -1.64 -3.32 3.27
N ILE A 91 -2.70 -3.18 2.49
CA ILE A 91 -3.47 -4.28 1.96
C ILE A 91 -3.47 -4.17 0.45
N CYS A 92 -3.03 -5.24 -0.20
CA CYS A 92 -2.92 -5.28 -1.65
C CYS A 92 -3.53 -6.58 -2.18
N LYS A 93 -4.43 -6.44 -3.16
CA LYS A 93 -5.05 -7.57 -3.86
C LYS A 93 -4.93 -7.38 -5.37
N GLY A 94 -4.30 -8.34 -6.05
CA GLY A 94 -4.22 -8.29 -7.51
C GLY A 94 -3.65 -9.51 -8.19
N LEU A 95 -3.42 -9.48 -9.51
CA LEU A 95 -2.69 -10.55 -10.17
C LEU A 95 -1.21 -10.44 -9.86
N ALA A 96 -0.64 -9.25 -10.04
CA ALA A 96 0.72 -8.90 -9.73
C ALA A 96 0.77 -7.76 -8.71
N SER A 97 1.57 -7.94 -7.67
CA SER A 97 1.69 -6.96 -6.59
C SER A 97 3.10 -6.85 -6.05
N GLN A 98 3.56 -5.61 -5.91
CA GLN A 98 4.80 -5.27 -5.23
C GLN A 98 4.48 -4.31 -4.09
N ASN A 99 4.82 -4.68 -2.85
CA ASN A 99 4.49 -3.86 -1.69
C ASN A 99 5.68 -3.65 -0.76
N ILE A 100 5.78 -2.42 -0.28
CA ILE A 100 6.74 -2.03 0.74
C ILE A 100 5.98 -1.38 1.88
N CYS A 101 6.03 -2.01 3.06
CA CYS A 101 5.49 -1.45 4.30
C CYS A 101 6.65 -1.19 5.28
N LYS A 102 6.79 0.04 5.77
CA LYS A 102 7.86 0.43 6.69
C LYS A 102 7.36 1.26 7.86
N GLY A 103 7.78 0.91 9.07
CA GLY A 103 7.44 1.65 10.28
C GLY A 103 7.85 0.96 11.56
N LEU A 104 7.69 1.59 12.71
CA LEU A 104 7.97 0.92 13.99
C LEU A 104 7.08 -0.32 14.14
N ALA A 105 5.79 -0.17 13.87
CA ALA A 105 4.83 -1.25 13.72
C ALA A 105 4.37 -1.32 12.27
N SER A 106 4.64 -2.45 11.60
CA SER A 106 4.29 -2.64 10.19
C SER A 106 3.48 -3.90 9.98
N GLN A 107 2.36 -3.76 9.27
CA GLN A 107 1.55 -4.87 8.82
C GLN A 107 1.36 -4.80 7.31
N ASN A 108 1.56 -5.92 6.63
CA ASN A 108 1.34 -6.00 5.19
C ASN A 108 0.58 -7.28 4.85
N ILE A 109 -0.50 -7.14 4.10
CA ILE A 109 -1.28 -8.25 3.58
C ILE A 109 -1.30 -8.14 2.06
N CYS A 110 -0.87 -9.21 1.41
CA CYS A 110 -0.81 -9.29 -0.03
C CYS A 110 -1.46 -10.58 -0.53
N LYS A 111 -2.35 -10.45 -1.51
CA LYS A 111 -2.99 -11.60 -2.17
C LYS A 111 -2.93 -11.43 -3.69
N GLY A 112 -2.34 -12.40 -4.38
CA GLY A 112 -2.33 -12.40 -5.84
C GLY A 112 -1.81 -13.65 -6.51
N LEU A 113 -1.62 -13.63 -7.83
CA LEU A 113 -0.92 -14.74 -8.51
C LEU A 113 0.58 -14.63 -8.28
N ALA A 114 1.14 -13.43 -8.48
CA ALA A 114 2.54 -13.11 -8.26
C ALA A 114 2.66 -11.97 -7.25
N SER A 115 3.45 -12.17 -6.21
CA SER A 115 3.59 -11.19 -5.14
C SER A 115 5.03 -11.07 -4.65
N GLN A 116 5.47 -9.82 -4.48
CA GLN A 116 6.74 -9.47 -3.85
C GLN A 116 6.48 -8.48 -2.73
N ASN A 117 6.83 -8.83 -1.50
CA ASN A 117 6.59 -7.94 -0.37
C ASN A 117 7.81 -7.75 0.52
N ILE A 118 7.94 -6.53 1.00
CA ILE A 118 8.94 -6.14 1.98
C ILE A 118 8.20 -5.46 3.14
N CYS A 119 8.28 -6.07 4.32
CA CYS A 119 7.79 -5.49 5.57
C CYS A 119 8.98 -5.23 6.50
N LYS A 120 9.15 -3.99 6.97
CA LYS A 120 10.26 -3.62 7.87
C LYS A 120 9.79 -2.78 9.05
N GLY A 121 10.24 -3.13 10.25
CA GLY A 121 9.88 -2.43 11.47
C GLY A 121 10.35 -3.13 12.73
N LEU A 122 10.31 -2.46 13.89
CA LEU A 122 10.61 -3.13 15.16
C LEU A 122 9.69 -4.32 15.38
N ALA A 123 8.39 -4.12 15.17
CA ALA A 123 7.37 -5.15 15.10
C ALA A 123 6.84 -5.23 13.67
N SER A 124 7.01 -6.38 13.03
CA SER A 124 6.60 -6.58 11.63
C SER A 124 5.77 -7.84 11.47
N GLN A 125 4.62 -7.70 10.82
CA GLN A 125 3.78 -8.83 10.40
C GLN A 125 3.58 -8.76 8.90
N ASN A 126 3.75 -9.89 8.22
CA ASN A 126 3.51 -9.99 6.79
C ASN A 126 2.73 -11.26 6.46
N ILE A 127 1.67 -11.11 5.68
CA ILE A 127 0.90 -12.22 5.14
C ILE A 127 0.89 -12.08 3.63
N CYS A 128 1.32 -13.14 2.97
CA CYS A 128 1.39 -13.18 1.53
C CYS A 128 0.83 -14.51 1.02
N LYS A 129 -0.12 -14.41 0.08
CA LYS A 129 -0.80 -15.56 -0.52
C LYS A 129 -0.79 -15.42 -2.03
N GLY A 130 -0.26 -16.42 -2.73
CA GLY A 130 -0.31 -16.44 -4.18
C GLY A 130 0.40 -17.63 -4.81
N LEU A 131 0.22 -17.83 -6.11
CA LEU A 131 0.86 -18.92 -6.83
C LEU A 131 2.39 -18.84 -6.71
N ALA A 132 2.95 -17.65 -6.93
CA ALA A 132 4.34 -17.28 -6.76
C ALA A 132 4.47 -16.12 -5.76
N SER A 133 5.23 -16.32 -4.69
CA SER A 133 5.33 -15.37 -3.58
C SER A 133 6.76 -15.23 -3.08
N GLN A 134 7.30 -14.01 -3.08
CA GLN A 134 8.57 -13.66 -2.46
C GLN A 134 8.33 -12.66 -1.33
N ASN A 135 8.83 -12.96 -0.13
CA ASN A 135 8.62 -12.09 1.02
C ASN A 135 9.87 -11.88 1.84
N ILE A 136 10.07 -10.64 2.25
CA ILE A 136 11.12 -10.23 3.18
C ILE A 136 10.44 -9.54 4.37
N CYS A 137 10.59 -10.11 5.56
CA CYS A 137 10.13 -9.51 6.81
C CYS A 137 11.34 -9.25 7.71
N LYS A 138 11.55 -8.00 8.15
CA LYS A 138 12.67 -7.64 9.03
C LYS A 138 12.18 -6.86 10.24
N GLY A 139 12.56 -7.30 11.43
CA GLY A 139 12.24 -6.61 12.68
C GLY A 139 12.79 -7.31 13.91
N LEU A 140 12.76 -6.67 15.07
CA LEU A 140 13.09 -7.36 16.33
C LEU A 140 12.10 -8.50 16.58
N ALA A 141 10.81 -8.18 16.47
CA ALA A 141 9.70 -9.14 16.48
C ALA A 141 9.11 -9.23 15.07
N SER A 142 9.34 -10.35 14.39
CA SER A 142 8.88 -10.55 13.01
C SER A 142 8.06 -11.82 12.87
N GLN A 143 6.83 -11.70 12.35
CA GLN A 143 6.00 -12.84 11.95
C GLN A 143 5.76 -12.77 10.43
N ASN A 144 5.93 -13.90 9.75
CA ASN A 144 5.69 -13.96 8.31
C ASN A 144 4.99 -15.25 7.90
N ILE A 145 3.89 -15.10 7.16
CA ILE A 145 3.15 -16.20 6.58
C ILE A 145 3.21 -16.04 5.05
N CYS A 146 3.88 -16.96 4.38
CA CYS A 146 3.95 -17.03 2.93
C CYS A 146 3.33 -18.35 2.46
N LYS A 147 2.28 -18.31 1.63
CA LYS A 147 1.63 -19.50 1.06
C LYS A 147 1.57 -19.40 -0.46
N GLY A 148 2.04 -20.44 -1.15
CA GLY A 148 2.04 -20.53 -2.60
C GLY A 148 2.65 -21.83 -3.11
N LEU A 149 2.46 -22.12 -4.41
CA LEU A 149 3.13 -23.24 -5.06
C LEU A 149 4.65 -22.99 -5.13
N ALA A 150 5.05 -21.75 -5.42
CA ALA A 150 6.43 -21.30 -5.39
C ALA A 150 6.57 -20.17 -4.37
N SER A 151 7.08 -20.48 -3.17
CA SER A 151 7.24 -19.52 -2.08
C SER A 151 8.69 -19.38 -1.63
N GLN A 152 9.19 -18.15 -1.60
CA GLN A 152 10.44 -17.79 -0.93
C GLN A 152 10.18 -16.82 0.21
N ASN A 153 10.78 -17.08 1.37
CA ASN A 153 10.59 -16.29 2.57
C ASN A 153 11.94 -16.02 3.26
N ILE A 154 12.20 -14.76 3.55
CA ILE A 154 13.32 -14.31 4.37
C ILE A 154 12.76 -13.54 5.56
N SER A 155 12.81 -14.14 6.75
CA SER A 155 12.53 -13.50 8.03
C SER A 155 13.83 -13.27 8.80
N LYS A 156 14.06 -12.05 9.28
CA LYS A 156 15.18 -11.73 10.17
C LYS A 156 14.66 -10.97 11.39
N GLY A 157 14.79 -11.57 12.57
CA GLY A 157 14.50 -10.97 13.85
C GLY A 157 15.06 -11.77 15.02
N LEU A 158 15.06 -11.16 16.22
CA LEU A 158 15.55 -11.81 17.43
C LEU A 158 14.58 -12.93 17.90
N ALA A 159 13.31 -12.81 17.53
CA ALA A 159 12.22 -13.73 17.88
C ALA A 159 11.49 -14.26 16.64
N SER A 160 12.23 -14.56 15.55
CA SER A 160 11.67 -15.13 14.31
C SER A 160 11.31 -16.59 14.44
#